data_AF-A0A834YYX5-F1
#
_entry.id   AF-A0A834YYX5-F1
#
_cell.length_a   1.000
_cell.length_b   1.000
_cell.length_c   1.000
_cell.angle_alpha   90.00
_cell.angle_beta   90.00
_cell.angle_gamma   90.00
#
_symmetry.space_group_name_H-M   'P 1'
#
loop_
_entity.id
_entity.type
_entity.pdbx_description
1 polymer ?
#
loop_
_entity_poly.entity_id
_entity_poly.type
_entity_poly.pdbx_seq_one_letter_code
_entity_poly.pdbx_strand_id
1 'polypeptide(L)'
;MAKGALLNFILLALLVAGGHSATFIYSSNKCTFPVWIAASPSIGLTEFEYGRDALHVLKTKEQWSGSLWLMTGCTYNHHGKFMNFTCATGDCGMKDGYCDSSPPTYPVTLLNFNISHSVVTYEVSLNHGFNVPVRIEPVGGTGSCRTVDCARNILDVCPADLQFKDSKGRLLGCRSACDALKDPKYCCTGDYSSPQACHPNHYSQIFKQACSLAHTYPGDTNPPIQQCTGATYSGHSATIFYSLNMCKYPVWMSASPSIGYSMSEFDQDTLDIFETPEQWSGSIWLRTGCVKNDTSFTLTCATGDCGTNDDLCDGPPPTYPVTLLNFNINHSVVTYEVSLNHGYNVPVRIEPIGGTGSCQTVDCIYSIFNVCPAELIFSNSKGAFVGCQSACDALKDPQYCCTGDYSSPQACQPNKYSQTFKQVCALAHTYPGDTNPPMQQCTGANYNITFCPL
;
A
#
# COMPACT_ATOMS: atom_id res chain seq x y z
N MET A 1 -17.33 17.62 -12.27
CA MET A 1 -16.52 17.50 -11.04
C MET A 1 -16.80 16.12 -10.47
N ALA A 2 -15.79 15.26 -10.42
CA ALA A 2 -15.94 13.85 -10.06
C ALA A 2 -16.03 13.71 -8.53
N LYS A 3 -17.02 12.94 -8.07
CA LYS A 3 -17.12 12.42 -6.70
C LYS A 3 -15.95 11.45 -6.47
N GLY A 4 -15.33 11.51 -5.29
CA GLY A 4 -14.37 10.51 -4.81
C GLY A 4 -12.93 10.76 -5.28
N ALA A 5 -12.17 11.52 -4.49
CA ALA A 5 -10.70 11.53 -4.54
C ALA A 5 -10.25 11.65 -3.08
N LEU A 6 -9.60 10.63 -2.53
CA LEU A 6 -9.09 10.64 -1.16
C LEU A 6 -7.67 10.07 -1.18
N LEU A 7 -6.68 10.75 -0.61
CA LEU A 7 -5.41 10.10 -0.34
C LEU A 7 -5.47 9.43 1.04
N ASN A 8 -5.21 8.13 1.09
CA ASN A 8 -5.11 7.40 2.36
C ASN A 8 -3.64 7.24 2.72
N PHE A 9 -3.21 7.87 3.82
CA PHE A 9 -1.97 7.55 4.52
C PHE A 9 -2.30 6.58 5.64
N ILE A 10 -1.71 5.39 5.60
CA ILE A 10 -1.76 4.41 6.67
C ILE A 10 -0.43 4.54 7.44
N LEU A 11 -0.50 4.98 8.69
CA LEU A 11 0.67 5.15 9.56
C LEU A 11 0.86 3.89 10.41
N LEU A 12 2.02 3.24 10.29
CA LEU A 12 2.32 2.04 11.06
C LEU A 12 3.56 2.29 11.94
N ALA A 13 3.38 2.27 13.26
CA ALA A 13 4.49 2.36 14.21
C ALA A 13 4.83 0.97 14.75
N LEU A 14 6.07 0.49 14.56
CA LEU A 14 6.53 -0.83 14.99
C LEU A 14 7.71 -0.73 15.96
N LEU A 15 7.70 -1.59 16.98
CA LEU A 15 8.92 -1.96 17.71
C LEU A 15 9.46 -3.28 17.15
N VAL A 16 10.75 -3.34 16.83
CA VAL A 16 11.43 -4.60 16.49
C VAL A 16 12.19 -5.08 17.73
N ALA A 17 12.05 -6.36 18.07
CA ALA A 17 12.79 -6.97 19.18
C ALA A 17 14.31 -6.78 18.97
N GLY A 18 15.01 -6.26 19.99
CA GLY A 18 16.44 -5.91 19.92
C GLY A 18 16.78 -4.45 20.25
N GLY A 19 15.80 -3.61 20.61
CA GLY A 19 16.03 -2.22 21.04
C GLY A 19 15.92 -1.17 19.93
N HIS A 20 15.55 -1.57 18.71
CA HIS A 20 15.35 -0.67 17.58
C HIS A 20 13.86 -0.47 17.27
N SER A 21 13.46 0.79 17.08
CA SER A 21 12.09 1.15 16.67
C SER A 21 12.08 1.48 15.18
N ALA A 22 11.06 1.04 14.45
CA ALA A 22 10.89 1.38 13.04
C ALA A 22 9.46 1.85 12.79
N THR A 23 9.31 3.07 12.28
CA THR A 23 7.99 3.56 11.82
C THR A 23 7.95 3.47 10.30
N PHE A 24 6.83 3.00 9.78
CA PHE A 24 6.54 2.91 8.35
C PHE A 24 5.33 3.78 8.04
N ILE A 25 5.44 4.58 6.98
CA ILE A 25 4.32 5.34 6.43
C ILE A 25 3.97 4.69 5.09
N TYR A 26 2.75 4.18 5.01
CA TYR A 26 2.15 3.66 3.79
C TYR A 26 1.28 4.77 3.20
N SER A 27 1.46 5.10 1.93
CA SER A 27 0.79 6.23 1.31
C SER A 27 0.18 5.78 -0.01
N SER A 28 -1.16 5.73 -0.07
CA SER A 28 -1.91 5.24 -1.22
C SER A 28 -2.70 6.36 -1.89
N ASN A 29 -2.43 6.60 -3.17
CA ASN A 29 -3.13 7.61 -3.95
C ASN A 29 -4.45 7.10 -4.55
N LYS A 30 -5.59 7.34 -3.88
CA LYS A 30 -6.92 7.10 -4.45
C LYS A 30 -7.54 8.34 -5.11
N CYS A 31 -6.73 9.36 -5.45
CA CYS A 31 -7.20 10.46 -6.28
C CYS A 31 -7.33 10.03 -7.73
N THR A 32 -8.21 10.70 -8.48
CA THR A 32 -8.37 10.47 -9.93
C THR A 32 -7.27 11.11 -10.79
N PHE A 33 -6.21 11.61 -10.16
CA PHE A 33 -5.08 12.30 -10.77
C PHE A 33 -3.78 11.96 -10.01
N PRO A 34 -2.61 12.05 -10.68
CA PRO A 34 -1.33 11.88 -10.02
C PRO A 34 -1.07 13.02 -9.02
N VAL A 35 -0.41 12.67 -7.91
CA VAL A 35 0.09 13.63 -6.93
C VAL A 35 1.59 13.44 -6.75
N TRP A 36 2.27 14.44 -6.19
CA TRP A 36 3.67 14.29 -5.83
C TRP A 36 3.87 14.58 -4.35
N ILE A 37 4.39 13.60 -3.59
CA ILE A 37 4.62 13.79 -2.16
C ILE A 37 5.89 14.59 -1.92
N ALA A 38 5.85 15.45 -0.91
CA ALA A 38 7.00 16.19 -0.43
C ALA A 38 7.05 16.20 1.09
N ALA A 39 8.25 16.42 1.63
CA ALA A 39 8.53 16.41 3.06
C ALA A 39 9.53 17.51 3.41
N SER A 40 9.31 18.17 4.54
CA SER A 40 10.29 19.09 5.13
C SER A 40 10.35 18.88 6.66
N PRO A 41 11.53 18.55 7.22
CA PRO A 41 12.79 18.22 6.53
C PRO A 41 12.67 16.90 5.76
N SER A 42 13.63 16.61 4.86
CA SER A 42 13.59 15.36 4.09
C SER A 42 13.54 14.12 4.99
N ILE A 43 12.56 13.26 4.71
CA ILE A 43 12.31 12.00 5.43
C ILE A 43 12.95 10.79 4.72
N GLY A 44 13.68 11.01 3.61
CA GLY A 44 14.27 9.93 2.82
C GLY A 44 13.35 9.37 1.74
N LEU A 45 12.48 10.20 1.18
CA LEU A 45 11.70 9.86 -0.02
C LEU A 45 12.66 9.61 -1.18
N THR A 46 12.53 8.46 -1.85
CA THR A 46 13.29 8.10 -3.06
C THR A 46 12.43 8.14 -4.32
N GLU A 47 11.11 8.09 -4.15
CA GLU A 47 10.13 8.29 -5.20
C GLU A 47 9.12 9.32 -4.69
N PHE A 48 8.85 10.32 -5.53
CA PHE A 48 7.97 11.42 -5.16
C PHE A 48 6.73 11.49 -6.06
N GLU A 49 6.69 10.81 -7.21
CA GLU A 49 5.50 10.75 -8.07
C GLU A 49 4.59 9.58 -7.71
N TYR A 50 3.33 9.91 -7.43
CA TYR A 50 2.31 8.96 -7.03
C TYR A 50 1.26 8.93 -8.13
N GLY A 51 1.40 7.95 -9.02
CA GLY A 51 0.36 7.62 -10.00
C GLY A 51 -0.98 7.32 -9.33
N ARG A 52 -2.05 7.21 -10.13
CA ARG A 52 -3.33 6.72 -9.60
C ARG A 52 -3.14 5.31 -9.05
N ASP A 53 -3.74 5.05 -7.90
CA ASP A 53 -3.68 3.79 -7.17
C ASP A 53 -2.26 3.38 -6.70
N ALA A 54 -1.26 4.24 -6.87
CA ALA A 54 0.10 3.97 -6.39
C ALA A 54 0.11 3.85 -4.86
N LEU A 55 0.73 2.79 -4.34
CA LEU A 55 1.11 2.65 -2.94
C LEU A 55 2.61 2.87 -2.84
N HIS A 56 3.01 3.73 -1.90
CA HIS A 56 4.40 3.89 -1.51
C HIS A 56 4.59 3.50 -0.06
N VAL A 57 5.74 2.92 0.24
CA VAL A 57 6.12 2.52 1.60
C VAL A 57 7.40 3.24 1.98
N LEU A 58 7.32 4.04 3.03
CA LEU A 58 8.45 4.79 3.54
C LEU A 58 8.83 4.27 4.92
N LYS A 59 10.03 3.72 5.04
CA LYS A 59 10.67 3.51 6.36
C LYS A 59 11.20 4.84 6.86
N THR A 60 10.69 5.33 7.98
CA THR A 60 11.13 6.60 8.56
C THR A 60 12.40 6.42 9.39
N LYS A 61 13.07 7.54 9.68
CA LYS A 61 14.12 7.61 10.70
C LYS A 61 13.52 7.34 12.09
N GLU A 62 14.33 6.83 13.03
CA GLU A 62 13.91 6.61 14.42
C GLU A 62 13.48 7.91 15.11
N GLN A 63 14.03 9.04 14.68
CA GLN A 63 13.62 10.38 15.09
C GLN A 63 13.41 11.27 13.87
N TRP A 64 12.20 11.77 13.70
CA TRP A 64 11.86 12.72 12.64
C TRP A 64 10.67 13.57 13.05
N SER A 65 10.78 14.88 12.88
CA SER A 65 9.66 15.80 13.11
C SER A 65 9.57 16.73 11.91
N GLY A 66 8.40 16.83 11.32
CA GLY A 66 8.20 17.56 10.08
C GLY A 66 6.80 17.45 9.52
N SER A 67 6.66 17.99 8.32
CA SER A 67 5.41 17.99 7.58
C SER A 67 5.57 17.24 6.27
N LEU A 68 4.55 16.44 5.93
CA LEU A 68 4.32 15.92 4.59
C LEU A 68 3.20 16.73 3.92
N TRP A 69 3.28 16.89 2.61
CA TRP A 69 2.20 17.45 1.79
C TRP A 69 2.23 16.86 0.39
N LEU A 70 1.18 17.18 -0.37
CA LEU A 70 1.01 16.72 -1.74
C LEU A 70 1.02 17.91 -2.69
N MET A 71 1.80 17.79 -3.75
CA MET A 71 1.85 18.69 -4.87
C MET A 71 0.96 18.17 -5.99
N THR A 72 0.33 19.08 -6.73
CA THR A 72 -0.60 18.73 -7.82
C THR A 72 -0.34 19.56 -9.06
N GLY A 73 -0.75 19.02 -10.22
CA GLY A 73 -0.58 19.69 -11.50
C GLY A 73 0.88 19.94 -11.85
N CYS A 74 1.76 18.99 -11.50
CA CYS A 74 3.18 19.12 -11.73
C CYS A 74 3.55 18.87 -13.19
N THR A 75 4.55 19.60 -13.65
CA THR A 75 5.16 19.45 -14.97
C THR A 75 6.66 19.29 -14.80
N TYR A 76 7.24 18.35 -15.53
CA TYR A 76 8.67 18.15 -15.60
C TYR A 76 9.12 18.32 -17.06
N ASN A 77 10.11 19.18 -17.28
CA ASN A 77 10.75 19.33 -18.57
C ASN A 77 12.23 19.00 -18.45
N HIS A 78 12.74 18.12 -19.32
CA HIS A 78 14.16 17.83 -19.45
C HIS A 78 14.80 18.73 -20.50
N HIS A 79 15.68 19.63 -20.08
CA HIS A 79 16.56 20.37 -20.98
C HIS A 79 18.03 20.07 -20.65
N GLY A 80 18.57 19.00 -21.24
CA GLY A 80 19.94 18.55 -21.00
C GLY A 80 20.13 18.06 -19.55
N LYS A 81 21.12 18.61 -18.83
CA LYS A 81 21.40 18.26 -17.41
C LYS A 81 20.46 18.94 -16.41
N PHE A 82 19.57 19.83 -16.85
CA PHE A 82 18.68 20.58 -15.97
C PHE A 82 17.28 19.97 -15.98
N MET A 83 16.83 19.54 -14.80
CA MET A 83 15.44 19.25 -14.52
C MET A 83 14.74 20.55 -14.14
N ASN A 84 13.55 20.77 -14.68
CA ASN A 84 12.67 21.83 -14.21
C ASN A 84 11.35 21.21 -13.80
N PHE A 85 11.24 20.90 -12.50
CA PHE A 85 10.03 20.42 -11.88
C PHE A 85 9.26 21.60 -11.27
N THR A 86 8.00 21.77 -11.67
CA THR A 86 7.13 22.83 -11.13
C THR A 86 5.71 22.31 -10.95
N CYS A 87 5.04 22.72 -9.88
CA CYS A 87 3.70 22.30 -9.51
C CYS A 87 2.74 23.48 -9.38
N ALA A 88 1.45 23.21 -9.64
CA ALA A 88 0.40 24.22 -9.56
C ALA A 88 0.03 24.54 -8.10
N THR A 89 0.10 23.54 -7.20
CA THR A 89 -0.10 23.71 -5.75
C THR A 89 0.99 22.97 -4.99
N GLY A 90 1.44 23.53 -3.86
CA GLY A 90 2.40 22.86 -2.97
C GLY A 90 3.83 22.80 -3.46
N ASP A 91 4.13 23.49 -4.56
CA ASP A 91 5.48 23.63 -5.09
C ASP A 91 6.42 24.19 -4.03
N CYS A 92 7.64 23.68 -3.93
CA CYS A 92 8.65 24.12 -2.96
C CYS A 92 9.84 24.85 -3.60
N GLY A 93 9.76 25.19 -4.88
CA GLY A 93 10.80 25.88 -5.64
C GLY A 93 12.02 25.04 -6.00
N MET A 94 12.07 23.78 -5.55
CA MET A 94 13.17 22.86 -5.80
C MET A 94 12.99 22.19 -7.17
N LYS A 95 13.98 22.38 -8.04
CA LYS A 95 13.90 21.99 -9.45
C LYS A 95 13.98 20.48 -9.70
N ASP A 96 14.40 19.72 -8.69
CA ASP A 96 14.50 18.25 -8.67
C ASP A 96 13.28 17.58 -8.00
N GLY A 97 12.31 18.35 -7.48
CA GLY A 97 11.13 17.84 -6.79
C GLY A 97 11.35 17.43 -5.33
N TYR A 98 12.61 17.39 -4.85
CA TYR A 98 12.92 17.06 -3.48
C TYR A 98 12.94 18.33 -2.63
N CYS A 99 11.85 18.56 -1.89
CA CYS A 99 11.63 19.75 -1.07
C CYS A 99 12.46 19.80 0.22
N ASP A 100 13.76 19.50 0.15
CA ASP A 100 14.60 19.44 1.33
C ASP A 100 14.69 20.81 2.03
N SER A 101 14.11 20.87 3.23
CA SER A 101 14.08 22.05 4.09
C SER A 101 13.41 23.29 3.45
N SER A 102 12.67 23.11 2.36
CA SER A 102 11.95 24.18 1.66
C SER A 102 10.44 24.00 1.85
N PRO A 103 9.76 24.95 2.51
CA PRO A 103 8.33 24.82 2.75
C PRO A 103 7.52 24.95 1.45
N PRO A 104 6.29 24.39 1.40
CA PRO A 104 5.42 24.52 0.25
C PRO A 104 4.93 25.94 0.03
N THR A 105 4.65 26.25 -1.22
CA THR A 105 3.80 27.37 -1.60
C THR A 105 2.34 27.07 -1.26
N TYR A 106 1.70 27.96 -0.51
CA TYR A 106 0.32 27.82 -0.06
C TYR A 106 -0.69 28.22 -1.15
N PRO A 107 -1.83 27.51 -1.27
CA PRO A 107 -2.40 26.62 -0.26
C PRO A 107 -1.97 25.15 -0.35
N VAL A 108 -1.80 24.51 0.82
CA VAL A 108 -1.65 23.05 0.94
C VAL A 108 -2.33 22.49 2.19
N THR A 109 -2.84 21.27 2.05
CA THR A 109 -3.18 20.41 3.18
C THR A 109 -1.88 19.82 3.76
N LEU A 110 -1.63 19.99 5.06
CA LEU A 110 -0.42 19.50 5.72
C LEU A 110 -0.71 18.28 6.59
N LEU A 111 0.20 17.32 6.59
CA LEU A 111 0.23 16.19 7.51
C LEU A 111 1.45 16.36 8.40
N ASN A 112 1.25 16.72 9.66
CA ASN A 112 2.35 16.95 10.58
C ASN A 112 2.59 15.67 11.38
N PHE A 113 3.85 15.26 11.49
CA PHE A 113 4.24 14.13 12.33
C PHE A 113 5.42 14.51 13.24
N ASN A 114 5.45 13.89 14.40
CA ASN A 114 6.63 13.81 15.25
C ASN A 114 6.83 12.36 15.66
N ILE A 115 7.90 11.77 15.15
CA ILE A 115 8.35 10.40 15.37
C ILE A 115 9.51 10.49 16.35
N SER A 116 9.35 9.87 17.52
CA SER A 116 10.38 9.74 18.55
C SER A 116 10.42 8.30 19.02
N HIS A 117 11.34 7.54 18.43
CA HIS A 117 11.48 6.10 18.60
C HIS A 117 10.17 5.38 18.28
N SER A 118 9.46 4.90 19.30
CA SER A 118 8.19 4.19 19.16
C SER A 118 6.99 5.12 19.28
N VAL A 119 7.14 6.37 19.70
CA VAL A 119 6.01 7.29 19.85
C VAL A 119 5.87 8.13 18.59
N VAL A 120 4.71 8.08 17.97
CA VAL A 120 4.35 8.93 16.82
C VAL A 120 3.18 9.81 17.18
N THR A 121 3.35 11.13 17.09
CA THR A 121 2.24 12.08 17.13
C THR A 121 1.92 12.58 15.73
N TYR A 122 0.65 12.76 15.42
CA TYR A 122 0.23 13.18 14.09
C TYR A 122 -1.08 13.97 14.09
N GLU A 123 -1.23 14.80 13.06
CA GLU A 123 -2.42 15.61 12.79
C GLU A 123 -2.54 15.93 11.29
N VAL A 124 -3.75 16.33 10.88
CA VAL A 124 -4.00 16.99 9.59
C VAL A 124 -4.27 18.46 9.87
N SER A 125 -3.50 19.35 9.22
CA SER A 125 -3.60 20.79 9.40
C SER A 125 -3.98 21.50 8.11
N LEU A 126 -4.97 22.38 8.22
CA LEU A 126 -5.45 23.29 7.18
C LEU A 126 -5.10 24.75 7.48
N ASN A 127 -4.17 24.97 8.42
CA ASN A 127 -3.67 26.32 8.76
C ASN A 127 -3.11 27.05 7.53
N HIS A 128 -2.61 26.27 6.56
CA HIS A 128 -2.09 26.75 5.28
C HIS A 128 -2.99 26.45 4.08
N GLY A 129 -4.28 26.23 4.34
CA GLY A 129 -5.29 26.01 3.31
C GLY A 129 -5.52 24.55 2.98
N PHE A 130 -6.05 24.32 1.79
CA PHE A 130 -6.45 23.01 1.28
C PHE A 130 -6.14 22.91 -0.21
N ASN A 131 -5.61 21.78 -0.64
CA ASN A 131 -5.46 21.44 -2.06
C ASN A 131 -5.90 19.99 -2.35
N VAL A 132 -5.60 19.04 -1.46
CA VAL A 132 -5.93 17.62 -1.63
C VAL A 132 -6.58 17.05 -0.36
N PRO A 133 -7.65 16.22 -0.47
CA PRO A 133 -8.19 15.45 0.64
C PRO A 133 -7.20 14.38 1.13
N VAL A 134 -7.03 14.26 2.44
CA VAL A 134 -6.09 13.32 3.05
C VAL A 134 -6.70 12.62 4.26
N ARG A 135 -6.19 11.44 4.60
CA ARG A 135 -6.50 10.69 5.82
C ARG A 135 -5.22 10.09 6.38
N ILE A 136 -5.05 10.12 7.71
CA ILE A 136 -4.01 9.39 8.44
C ILE A 136 -4.72 8.34 9.30
N GLU A 137 -4.44 7.08 9.01
CA GLU A 137 -5.01 5.93 9.71
C GLU A 137 -3.90 5.13 10.38
N PRO A 138 -3.77 5.18 11.72
CA PRO A 138 -2.80 4.36 12.43
C PRO A 138 -3.20 2.88 12.37
N VAL A 139 -2.23 1.99 12.14
CA VAL A 139 -2.45 0.54 12.25
C VAL A 139 -1.63 -0.02 13.41
N GLY A 140 -2.27 -0.86 14.23
CA GLY A 140 -1.69 -1.33 15.48
C GLY A 140 -1.38 -0.21 16.48
N GLY A 141 -0.46 -0.50 17.39
CA GLY A 141 -0.02 0.44 18.43
C GLY A 141 -0.95 0.55 19.63
N THR A 142 -0.55 1.36 20.60
CA THR A 142 -1.28 1.65 21.84
C THR A 142 -1.34 3.14 22.08
N GLY A 143 -2.31 3.59 22.88
CA GLY A 143 -2.58 5.01 23.11
C GLY A 143 -3.86 5.46 22.41
N SER A 144 -3.89 6.69 21.92
CA SER A 144 -5.10 7.22 21.26
C SER A 144 -5.34 6.55 19.90
N CYS A 145 -4.28 6.44 19.08
CA CYS A 145 -4.27 5.80 17.77
C CYS A 145 -5.58 5.99 16.97
N ARG A 146 -6.09 7.23 16.90
CA ARG A 146 -7.32 7.51 16.14
C ARG A 146 -6.99 8.00 14.75
N THR A 147 -7.85 7.62 13.80
CA THR A 147 -7.83 8.22 12.47
C THR A 147 -8.08 9.72 12.56
N VAL A 148 -7.30 10.50 11.82
CA VAL A 148 -7.55 11.93 11.55
C VAL A 148 -7.64 12.14 10.04
N ASP A 149 -8.50 13.03 9.59
CA ASP A 149 -8.67 13.27 8.17
C ASP A 149 -9.15 14.69 7.83
N CYS A 150 -8.99 15.00 6.55
CA CYS A 150 -9.80 15.97 5.84
C CYS A 150 -10.25 15.32 4.53
N ALA A 151 -11.25 14.44 4.64
CA ALA A 151 -11.68 13.61 3.51
C ALA A 151 -12.64 14.32 2.53
N ARG A 152 -13.27 15.43 2.95
CA ARG A 152 -14.16 16.21 2.08
C ARG A 152 -13.36 17.15 1.19
N ASN A 153 -13.87 17.38 -0.02
CA ASN A 153 -13.32 18.37 -0.93
C ASN A 153 -13.74 19.79 -0.52
N ILE A 154 -12.87 20.53 0.17
CA ILE A 154 -13.16 21.91 0.61
C ILE A 154 -13.37 22.85 -0.58
N LEU A 155 -12.89 22.52 -1.78
CA LEU A 155 -13.09 23.36 -2.97
C LEU A 155 -14.57 23.58 -3.30
N ASP A 156 -15.46 22.65 -2.91
CA ASP A 156 -16.90 22.74 -3.13
C ASP A 156 -17.57 23.84 -2.29
N VAL A 157 -16.93 24.25 -1.19
CA VAL A 157 -17.42 25.26 -0.24
C VAL A 157 -16.43 26.40 -0.03
N CYS A 158 -15.40 26.51 -0.89
CA CYS A 158 -14.34 27.50 -0.73
C CYS A 158 -14.86 28.94 -0.95
N PRO A 159 -14.77 29.83 0.06
CA PRO A 159 -15.20 31.23 -0.04
C PRO A 159 -14.48 31.97 -1.16
N ALA A 160 -15.18 32.89 -1.84
CA ALA A 160 -14.68 33.54 -3.07
C ALA A 160 -13.34 34.29 -2.88
N ASP A 161 -13.15 34.87 -1.70
CA ASP A 161 -11.95 35.58 -1.25
C ASP A 161 -10.78 34.66 -0.86
N LEU A 162 -11.05 33.36 -0.67
CA LEU A 162 -10.04 32.34 -0.36
C LEU A 162 -9.68 31.46 -1.57
N GLN A 163 -10.40 31.59 -2.68
CA GLN A 163 -10.20 30.75 -3.87
C GLN A 163 -8.81 30.97 -4.49
N PHE A 164 -8.05 29.88 -4.64
CA PHE A 164 -6.79 29.87 -5.38
C PHE A 164 -7.01 29.31 -6.78
N LYS A 165 -6.91 30.17 -7.80
CA LYS A 165 -7.23 29.83 -9.19
C LYS A 165 -6.01 29.93 -10.10
N ASP A 166 -6.01 29.15 -11.17
CA ASP A 166 -5.07 29.32 -12.27
C ASP A 166 -5.46 30.48 -13.22
N SER A 167 -4.62 30.73 -14.22
CA SER A 167 -4.84 31.77 -15.24
C SER A 167 -6.09 31.56 -16.10
N LYS A 168 -6.67 30.35 -16.09
CA LYS A 168 -7.92 30.01 -16.78
C LYS A 168 -9.13 30.08 -15.86
N GLY A 169 -8.94 30.50 -14.60
CA GLY A 169 -9.99 30.61 -13.59
C GLY A 169 -10.39 29.27 -12.96
N ARG A 170 -9.66 28.18 -13.21
CA ARG A 170 -9.92 26.88 -12.57
C ARG A 170 -9.47 26.95 -11.11
N LEU A 171 -10.34 26.51 -10.21
CA LEU A 171 -10.05 26.44 -8.78
C LEU A 171 -9.10 25.26 -8.50
N LEU A 172 -7.90 25.57 -8.01
CA LEU A 172 -6.85 24.59 -7.72
C LEU A 172 -6.69 24.32 -6.23
N GLY A 173 -7.07 25.29 -5.38
CA GLY A 173 -6.89 25.21 -3.94
C GLY A 173 -7.78 26.21 -3.22
N CYS A 174 -7.84 26.11 -1.89
CA CYS A 174 -8.49 27.06 -1.01
C CYS A 174 -7.47 27.56 0.01
N ARG A 175 -7.18 28.87 0.02
CA ARG A 175 -6.29 29.47 1.03
C ARG A 175 -6.94 29.43 2.41
N SER A 176 -6.14 29.39 3.45
CA SER A 176 -6.63 29.76 4.78
C SER A 176 -6.89 31.27 4.83
N ALA A 177 -7.73 31.71 5.78
CA ALA A 177 -7.96 33.13 5.99
C ALA A 177 -6.68 33.88 6.39
N CYS A 178 -5.81 33.25 7.18
CA CYS A 178 -4.51 33.82 7.49
C CYS A 178 -3.70 34.06 6.21
N ASP A 179 -3.62 33.07 5.32
CA ASP A 179 -2.80 33.18 4.13
C ASP A 179 -3.35 34.12 3.07
N ALA A 180 -4.66 34.25 2.95
CA ALA A 180 -5.30 35.15 2.00
C ALA A 180 -5.34 36.61 2.50
N LEU A 181 -5.67 36.81 3.77
CA LEU A 181 -6.04 38.14 4.29
C LEU A 181 -4.93 38.78 5.13
N LYS A 182 -3.98 37.99 5.63
CA LYS A 182 -2.83 38.44 6.44
C LYS A 182 -3.23 39.27 7.69
N ASP A 183 -4.48 39.13 8.14
CA ASP A 183 -5.01 39.78 9.34
C ASP A 183 -4.55 39.00 10.59
N PRO A 184 -3.93 39.66 11.59
CA PRO A 184 -3.45 39.03 12.82
C PRO A 184 -4.50 38.18 13.54
N LYS A 185 -5.79 38.50 13.42
CA LYS A 185 -6.87 37.72 14.05
C LYS A 185 -7.04 36.33 13.43
N TYR A 186 -6.76 36.17 12.14
CA TYR A 186 -6.84 34.88 11.45
C TYR A 186 -5.54 34.09 11.57
N CYS A 187 -4.42 34.79 11.74
CA CYS A 187 -3.09 34.20 11.91
C CYS A 187 -2.74 33.90 13.38
N CYS A 188 -3.54 34.39 14.32
CA CYS A 188 -3.27 34.30 15.76
C CYS A 188 -1.90 34.85 16.14
N THR A 189 -1.64 36.08 15.70
CA THR A 189 -0.40 36.81 15.98
C THR A 189 -0.70 38.13 16.70
N GLY A 190 0.32 38.74 17.30
CA GLY A 190 0.17 39.98 18.07
C GLY A 190 -0.80 39.81 19.23
N ASP A 191 -1.83 40.67 19.29
CA ASP A 191 -2.87 40.64 20.33
C ASP A 191 -3.68 39.33 20.36
N TYR A 192 -3.62 38.54 19.28
CA TYR A 192 -4.32 37.25 19.14
C TYR A 192 -3.42 36.04 19.37
N SER A 193 -2.20 36.22 19.89
CA SER A 193 -1.22 35.14 20.06
C SER A 193 -1.48 34.18 21.22
N SER A 194 -2.38 34.54 22.15
CA SER A 194 -2.73 33.67 23.27
C SER A 194 -3.88 32.72 22.93
N PRO A 195 -3.95 31.53 23.55
CA PRO A 195 -5.10 30.62 23.40
C PRO A 195 -6.45 31.26 23.76
N GLN A 196 -6.45 32.26 24.64
CA GLN A 196 -7.64 33.00 25.08
C GLN A 196 -8.07 34.08 24.08
N ALA A 197 -7.22 34.46 23.13
CA ALA A 197 -7.53 35.49 22.13
C ALA A 197 -7.69 34.91 20.72
N CYS A 198 -7.05 33.79 20.42
CA CYS A 198 -7.16 33.08 19.14
C CYS A 198 -8.41 32.17 19.12
N HIS A 199 -9.51 32.67 18.57
CA HIS A 199 -10.77 31.94 18.50
C HIS A 199 -11.14 31.53 17.06
N PRO A 200 -11.99 30.50 16.90
CA PRO A 200 -12.57 30.17 15.60
C PRO A 200 -13.27 31.40 14.99
N ASN A 201 -13.14 31.56 13.68
CA ASN A 201 -13.79 32.61 12.90
C ASN A 201 -14.65 31.97 11.81
N HIS A 202 -15.40 32.78 11.05
CA HIS A 202 -16.32 32.24 10.04
C HIS A 202 -15.61 31.41 8.96
N TYR A 203 -14.37 31.75 8.56
CA TYR A 203 -13.62 30.95 7.60
C TYR A 203 -13.13 29.62 8.18
N SER A 204 -12.56 29.63 9.39
CA SER A 204 -12.10 28.38 10.01
C SER A 204 -13.27 27.43 10.33
N GLN A 205 -14.44 27.98 10.65
CA GLN A 205 -15.66 27.19 10.83
C GLN A 205 -16.14 26.51 9.53
N ILE A 206 -16.01 27.16 8.37
CA ILE A 206 -16.31 26.52 7.06
C ILE A 206 -15.41 25.31 6.84
N PHE A 207 -14.10 25.47 7.10
CA PHE A 207 -13.14 24.37 6.98
C PHE A 207 -13.45 23.27 8.00
N LYS A 208 -13.86 23.63 9.21
CA LYS A 208 -14.15 22.69 10.30
C LYS A 208 -15.40 21.87 10.03
N GLN A 209 -16.41 22.46 9.40
CA GLN A 209 -17.61 21.75 8.98
C GLN A 209 -17.33 20.73 7.86
N ALA A 210 -16.38 21.04 6.97
CA ALA A 210 -15.95 20.11 5.94
C ALA A 210 -15.05 19.00 6.50
N CYS A 211 -14.12 19.36 7.39
CA CYS A 211 -13.07 18.48 7.90
C CYS A 211 -13.00 18.58 9.43
N SER A 212 -13.92 17.89 10.11
CA SER A 212 -14.04 17.94 11.58
C SER A 212 -12.82 17.36 12.31
N LEU A 213 -12.04 16.50 11.64
CA LEU A 213 -10.86 15.83 12.20
C LEU A 213 -9.53 16.53 11.85
N ALA A 214 -9.58 17.71 11.23
CA ALA A 214 -8.40 18.52 10.94
C ALA A 214 -8.37 19.80 11.79
N HIS A 215 -7.17 20.35 12.02
CA HIS A 215 -7.03 21.70 12.58
C HIS A 215 -7.20 22.74 11.51
N THR A 216 -7.98 23.78 11.81
CA THR A 216 -8.49 24.72 10.80
C THR A 216 -8.02 26.16 10.98
N TYR A 217 -7.34 26.43 12.08
CA TYR A 217 -6.67 27.69 12.39
C TYR A 217 -5.58 27.44 13.46
N PRO A 218 -4.60 28.35 13.64
CA PRO A 218 -3.44 28.09 14.49
C PRO A 218 -3.73 27.74 15.97
N GLY A 219 -4.86 28.19 16.52
CA GLY A 219 -5.27 27.89 17.89
C GLY A 219 -6.31 26.76 17.99
N ASP A 220 -6.55 26.01 16.91
CA ASP A 220 -7.47 24.87 16.93
C ASP A 220 -6.85 23.72 17.73
N THR A 221 -7.52 23.31 18.80
CA THR A 221 -7.06 22.19 19.66
C THR A 221 -7.99 20.98 19.57
N ASN A 222 -8.97 21.04 18.68
CA ASN A 222 -9.93 19.96 18.45
C ASN A 222 -9.79 19.49 16.99
N PRO A 223 -9.63 18.19 16.69
CA PRO A 223 -9.37 17.12 17.66
C PRO A 223 -8.04 17.35 18.38
N PRO A 224 -7.80 16.73 19.54
CA PRO A 224 -6.48 16.67 20.12
C PRO A 224 -5.48 16.09 19.11
N ILE A 225 -4.22 16.53 19.16
CA ILE A 225 -3.13 15.88 18.41
C ILE A 225 -3.11 14.41 18.83
N GLN A 226 -3.13 13.52 17.83
CA GLN A 226 -3.14 12.10 18.13
C GLN A 226 -1.74 11.64 18.49
N GLN A 227 -1.66 10.71 19.43
CA GLN A 227 -0.44 10.01 19.81
C GLN A 227 -0.69 8.52 19.71
N CYS A 228 0.17 7.84 18.97
CA CYS A 228 0.20 6.39 18.87
C CYS A 228 1.60 5.90 19.21
N THR A 229 1.69 5.03 20.20
CA THR A 229 2.92 4.34 20.56
C THR A 229 2.94 3.03 19.79
N GLY A 230 4.01 2.76 19.06
CA GLY A 230 4.19 1.58 18.23
C GLY A 230 3.92 0.30 19.00
N ALA A 231 3.39 -0.68 18.30
CA ALA A 231 3.04 -1.96 18.90
C ALA A 231 4.31 -2.60 19.47
N THR A 232 4.30 -2.89 20.78
CA THR A 232 5.32 -3.73 21.40
C THR A 232 4.97 -5.17 21.09
N TYR A 233 5.56 -5.73 20.05
CA TYR A 233 5.45 -7.17 19.81
C TYR A 233 6.30 -7.87 20.88
N SER A 234 5.63 -8.59 21.78
CA SER A 234 6.23 -9.19 22.96
C SER A 234 7.26 -10.26 22.58
N GLY A 235 8.54 -9.91 22.65
CA GLY A 235 9.64 -10.85 22.94
C GLY A 235 9.93 -11.98 21.95
N HIS A 236 9.27 -12.04 20.80
CA HIS A 236 9.47 -13.08 19.79
C HIS A 236 9.61 -12.40 18.43
N SER A 237 10.59 -12.82 17.63
CA SER A 237 10.93 -12.17 16.35
C SER A 237 9.98 -12.65 15.25
N ALA A 238 8.69 -12.32 15.38
CA ALA A 238 7.68 -12.63 14.38
C ALA A 238 7.91 -11.77 13.13
N THR A 239 7.83 -12.41 11.95
CA THR A 239 7.88 -11.70 10.67
C THR A 239 6.50 -11.10 10.39
N ILE A 240 6.43 -9.86 9.91
CA ILE A 240 5.16 -9.21 9.58
C ILE A 240 4.94 -9.24 8.07
N PHE A 241 3.75 -9.69 7.66
CA PHE A 241 3.30 -9.63 6.26
C PHE A 241 2.32 -8.48 6.08
N TYR A 242 2.58 -7.66 5.08
CA TYR A 242 1.76 -6.55 4.61
C TYR A 242 1.14 -6.96 3.28
N SER A 243 -0.06 -7.51 3.33
CA SER A 243 -0.72 -7.99 2.15
C SER A 243 -1.66 -6.92 1.61
N LEU A 244 -1.53 -6.53 0.34
CA LEU A 244 -2.33 -5.50 -0.32
C LEU A 244 -3.09 -6.09 -1.51
N ASN A 245 -4.41 -5.90 -1.55
CA ASN A 245 -5.21 -6.24 -2.72
C ASN A 245 -5.38 -5.02 -3.62
N MET A 246 -4.69 -4.99 -4.76
CA MET A 246 -4.91 -3.98 -5.82
C MET A 246 -5.80 -4.50 -6.96
N CYS A 247 -6.33 -5.73 -6.84
CA CYS A 247 -7.24 -6.27 -7.83
C CYS A 247 -8.53 -5.45 -7.83
N LYS A 248 -9.16 -5.29 -9.00
CA LYS A 248 -10.43 -4.55 -9.16
C LYS A 248 -11.66 -5.35 -8.70
N TYR A 249 -11.46 -6.33 -7.82
CA TYR A 249 -12.45 -7.26 -7.29
C TYR A 249 -11.98 -7.81 -5.94
N PRO A 250 -12.91 -8.24 -5.06
CA PRO A 250 -12.56 -8.89 -3.81
C PRO A 250 -11.90 -10.25 -4.07
N VAL A 251 -10.95 -10.60 -3.22
CA VAL A 251 -10.23 -11.87 -3.23
C VAL A 251 -10.30 -12.49 -1.84
N TRP A 252 -10.10 -13.80 -1.73
CA TRP A 252 -10.05 -14.47 -0.43
C TRP A 252 -8.67 -15.08 -0.25
N MET A 253 -7.89 -14.54 0.67
CA MET A 253 -6.57 -15.07 0.95
C MET A 253 -6.66 -16.37 1.74
N SER A 254 -5.74 -17.29 1.52
CA SER A 254 -5.75 -18.61 2.13
C SER A 254 -4.34 -19.14 2.27
N ALA A 255 -4.13 -20.02 3.25
CA ALA A 255 -2.82 -20.57 3.56
C ALA A 255 -2.92 -22.06 3.91
N SER A 256 -1.91 -22.83 3.55
CA SER A 256 -1.79 -24.25 3.87
C SER A 256 -0.35 -24.58 4.24
N PRO A 257 -0.08 -25.06 5.47
CA PRO A 257 -1.03 -25.19 6.58
C PRO A 257 -1.54 -23.81 7.04
N SER A 258 -2.60 -23.79 7.85
CA SER A 258 -3.12 -22.54 8.43
C SER A 258 -2.01 -21.75 9.12
N ILE A 259 -2.01 -20.44 8.90
CA ILE A 259 -1.03 -19.52 9.49
C ILE A 259 -1.47 -19.03 10.89
N GLY A 260 -2.57 -19.55 11.43
CA GLY A 260 -3.12 -19.15 12.73
C GLY A 260 -3.81 -17.78 12.72
N TYR A 261 -4.00 -17.20 11.53
CA TYR A 261 -4.71 -15.94 11.30
C TYR A 261 -5.96 -16.18 10.45
N SER A 262 -7.02 -15.43 10.74
CA SER A 262 -8.28 -15.50 9.99
C SER A 262 -8.14 -14.79 8.65
N MET A 263 -7.67 -15.52 7.64
CA MET A 263 -7.62 -15.03 6.26
C MET A 263 -9.06 -14.99 5.71
N SER A 264 -9.65 -13.79 5.59
CA SER A 264 -11.05 -13.61 5.18
C SER A 264 -11.17 -12.86 3.85
N GLU A 265 -12.38 -12.40 3.51
CA GLU A 265 -12.62 -11.58 2.33
C GLU A 265 -11.72 -10.34 2.36
N PHE A 266 -11.00 -10.14 1.27
CA PHE A 266 -10.01 -9.11 1.12
C PHE A 266 -10.46 -8.19 -0.01
N ASP A 267 -11.11 -7.09 0.38
CA ASP A 267 -11.74 -6.13 -0.51
C ASP A 267 -10.73 -5.46 -1.45
N GLN A 268 -11.25 -4.85 -2.52
CA GLN A 268 -10.41 -4.04 -3.38
C GLN A 268 -9.76 -2.90 -2.57
N ASP A 269 -8.47 -2.66 -2.84
CA ASP A 269 -7.70 -1.53 -2.32
C ASP A 269 -7.48 -1.56 -0.79
N THR A 270 -7.67 -2.72 -0.14
CA THR A 270 -7.43 -2.91 1.30
C THR A 270 -6.04 -3.48 1.58
N LEU A 271 -5.46 -3.08 2.71
CA LEU A 271 -4.21 -3.59 3.27
C LEU A 271 -4.54 -4.44 4.51
N ASP A 272 -4.07 -5.68 4.51
CA ASP A 272 -4.14 -6.58 5.66
C ASP A 272 -2.73 -6.78 6.23
N ILE A 273 -2.62 -6.71 7.56
CA ILE A 273 -1.34 -6.76 8.27
C ILE A 273 -1.43 -7.82 9.35
N PHE A 274 -0.57 -8.83 9.26
CA PHE A 274 -0.56 -9.91 10.24
C PHE A 274 0.86 -10.39 10.54
N GLU A 275 1.03 -10.89 11.76
CA GLU A 275 2.24 -11.59 12.19
C GLU A 275 2.18 -13.04 11.71
N THR A 276 3.31 -13.53 11.20
CA THR A 276 3.47 -14.94 10.90
C THR A 276 3.86 -15.71 12.16
N PRO A 277 3.54 -17.01 12.25
CA PRO A 277 4.12 -17.88 13.27
C PRO A 277 5.65 -17.85 13.21
N GLU A 278 6.31 -18.05 14.34
CA GLU A 278 7.77 -18.11 14.43
C GLU A 278 8.37 -19.19 13.53
N GLN A 279 7.66 -20.30 13.38
CA GLN A 279 8.06 -21.38 12.48
C GLN A 279 6.85 -21.77 11.65
N TRP A 280 6.93 -21.54 10.35
CA TRP A 280 5.86 -21.89 9.42
C TRP A 280 6.45 -22.22 8.06
N SER A 281 6.00 -23.30 7.44
CA SER A 281 6.39 -23.65 6.07
C SER A 281 5.14 -24.04 5.32
N GLY A 282 4.87 -23.35 4.22
CA GLY A 282 3.64 -23.54 3.48
C GLY A 282 3.48 -22.59 2.31
N SER A 283 2.26 -22.57 1.79
CA SER A 283 1.88 -21.72 0.68
C SER A 283 0.75 -20.79 1.07
N ILE A 284 0.83 -19.56 0.61
CA ILE A 284 -0.27 -18.59 0.58
C ILE A 284 -0.77 -18.48 -0.87
N TRP A 285 -2.08 -18.36 -1.06
CA TRP A 285 -2.70 -18.10 -2.36
C TRP A 285 -3.96 -17.26 -2.22
N LEU A 286 -4.50 -16.83 -3.37
CA LEU A 286 -5.78 -16.17 -3.45
C LEU A 286 -6.84 -17.04 -4.13
N ARG A 287 -8.04 -17.02 -3.57
CA ARG A 287 -9.26 -17.52 -4.19
C ARG A 287 -10.00 -16.37 -4.86
N THR A 288 -10.57 -16.63 -6.03
CA THR A 288 -11.26 -15.60 -6.83
C THR A 288 -12.60 -16.10 -7.36
N GLY A 289 -13.48 -15.14 -7.70
CA GLY A 289 -14.82 -15.46 -8.19
C GLY A 289 -15.66 -16.23 -7.17
N CYS A 290 -15.48 -15.90 -5.88
CA CYS A 290 -16.16 -16.59 -4.80
C CYS A 290 -17.63 -16.17 -4.70
N VAL A 291 -18.46 -17.14 -4.37
CA VAL A 291 -19.90 -16.98 -4.14
C VAL A 291 -20.19 -17.46 -2.74
N LYS A 292 -20.63 -16.54 -1.89
CA LYS A 292 -21.14 -16.83 -0.56
C LYS A 292 -22.63 -17.11 -0.64
N ASN A 293 -23.06 -18.21 -0.06
CA ASN A 293 -24.48 -18.51 0.10
C ASN A 293 -24.92 -18.13 1.51
N ASP A 294 -25.65 -17.03 1.64
CA ASP A 294 -26.09 -16.51 2.95
C ASP A 294 -27.04 -17.45 3.70
N THR A 295 -27.67 -18.41 3.01
CA THR A 295 -28.60 -19.37 3.65
C THR A 295 -27.86 -20.55 4.25
N SER A 296 -26.83 -21.06 3.57
CA SER A 296 -26.02 -22.19 4.03
C SER A 296 -24.69 -21.79 4.66
N PHE A 297 -24.37 -20.49 4.67
CA PHE A 297 -23.08 -19.92 5.08
C PHE A 297 -21.87 -20.56 4.38
N THR A 298 -22.07 -21.09 3.17
CA THR A 298 -21.01 -21.77 2.42
C THR A 298 -20.33 -20.82 1.45
N LEU A 299 -19.00 -20.89 1.35
CA LEU A 299 -18.21 -20.18 0.36
C LEU A 299 -17.66 -21.17 -0.68
N THR A 300 -17.84 -20.85 -1.96
CA THR A 300 -17.22 -21.61 -3.07
C THR A 300 -16.58 -20.65 -4.06
N CYS A 301 -15.40 -20.98 -4.57
CA CYS A 301 -14.60 -20.11 -5.43
C CYS A 301 -14.34 -20.73 -6.80
N ALA A 302 -14.21 -19.87 -7.82
CA ALA A 302 -13.94 -20.31 -9.19
C ALA A 302 -12.50 -20.80 -9.36
N THR A 303 -11.54 -20.19 -8.66
CA THR A 303 -10.14 -20.65 -8.61
C THR A 303 -9.64 -20.65 -7.18
N GLY A 304 -8.71 -21.57 -6.86
CA GLY A 304 -8.07 -21.67 -5.56
C GLY A 304 -8.94 -22.17 -4.42
N ASP A 305 -10.16 -22.63 -4.70
CA ASP A 305 -11.06 -23.18 -3.71
C ASP A 305 -10.39 -24.33 -2.93
N CYS A 306 -10.62 -24.43 -1.63
CA CYS A 306 -10.00 -25.46 -0.79
C CYS A 306 -10.98 -26.57 -0.39
N GLY A 307 -12.19 -26.59 -0.96
CA GLY A 307 -13.19 -27.64 -0.78
C GLY A 307 -13.83 -27.70 0.60
N THR A 308 -13.53 -26.77 1.50
CA THR A 308 -14.08 -26.73 2.87
C THR A 308 -15.52 -26.22 2.90
N ASN A 309 -15.98 -25.56 1.84
CA ASN A 309 -17.21 -24.75 1.81
C ASN A 309 -17.22 -23.65 2.88
N ASP A 310 -16.05 -23.19 3.33
CA ASP A 310 -15.89 -22.21 4.41
C ASP A 310 -15.03 -21.02 3.95
N ASP A 311 -15.18 -19.89 4.64
CA ASP A 311 -14.34 -18.72 4.52
C ASP A 311 -12.88 -19.05 4.92
N LEU A 312 -12.62 -20.10 5.70
CA LEU A 312 -11.27 -20.54 6.06
C LEU A 312 -10.85 -21.85 5.35
N CYS A 313 -9.63 -21.84 4.82
CA CYS A 313 -8.95 -23.02 4.31
C CYS A 313 -8.01 -23.55 5.38
N ASP A 314 -8.54 -24.25 6.38
CA ASP A 314 -7.76 -24.74 7.53
C ASP A 314 -6.98 -26.03 7.20
N GLY A 315 -5.98 -25.92 6.32
CA GLY A 315 -5.03 -27.00 6.02
C GLY A 315 -5.13 -27.71 4.67
N PRO A 316 -6.27 -27.79 3.95
CA PRO A 316 -6.29 -28.35 2.61
C PRO A 316 -5.53 -27.45 1.61
N PRO A 317 -4.80 -28.05 0.64
CA PRO A 317 -4.23 -27.28 -0.46
C PRO A 317 -5.33 -26.74 -1.39
N PRO A 318 -5.02 -25.71 -2.19
CA PRO A 318 -5.96 -25.20 -3.18
C PRO A 318 -6.26 -26.22 -4.28
N THR A 319 -7.46 -26.10 -4.83
CA THR A 319 -7.78 -26.63 -6.16
C THR A 319 -7.10 -25.78 -7.22
N TYR A 320 -6.37 -26.45 -8.11
CA TYR A 320 -5.59 -25.81 -9.17
C TYR A 320 -6.50 -25.44 -10.36
N PRO A 321 -6.23 -24.32 -11.06
CA PRO A 321 -4.98 -23.54 -11.02
C PRO A 321 -4.93 -22.42 -9.98
N VAL A 322 -3.74 -22.22 -9.40
CA VAL A 322 -3.42 -21.06 -8.55
C VAL A 322 -1.98 -20.60 -8.70
N THR A 323 -1.77 -19.29 -8.56
CA THR A 323 -0.46 -18.71 -8.26
C THR A 323 -0.14 -18.94 -6.79
N LEU A 324 0.98 -19.60 -6.48
CA LEU A 324 1.40 -19.89 -5.10
C LEU A 324 2.51 -18.96 -4.64
N LEU A 325 2.42 -18.51 -3.40
CA LEU A 325 3.50 -17.82 -2.69
C LEU A 325 4.01 -18.79 -1.62
N ASN A 326 5.17 -19.40 -1.85
CA ASN A 326 5.72 -20.38 -0.92
C ASN A 326 6.65 -19.67 0.05
N PHE A 327 6.51 -19.95 1.34
CA PHE A 327 7.43 -19.46 2.36
C PHE A 327 7.92 -20.59 3.27
N ASN A 328 9.15 -20.43 3.76
CA ASN A 328 9.67 -21.12 4.92
C ASN A 328 10.16 -20.06 5.91
N ILE A 329 9.47 -19.96 7.03
CA ILE A 329 9.73 -19.02 8.12
C ILE A 329 10.35 -19.82 9.26
N ASN A 330 11.54 -19.40 9.66
CA ASN A 330 12.24 -19.94 10.81
C ASN A 330 12.84 -18.79 11.61
N HIS A 331 12.06 -18.32 12.58
CA HIS A 331 12.29 -17.12 13.36
C HIS A 331 12.47 -15.91 12.44
N SER A 332 13.65 -15.28 12.47
CA SER A 332 13.96 -14.13 11.62
C SER A 332 14.42 -14.50 10.22
N VAL A 333 14.66 -15.78 9.91
CA VAL A 333 15.11 -16.22 8.59
C VAL A 333 13.91 -16.70 7.79
N VAL A 334 13.66 -16.06 6.65
CA VAL A 334 12.54 -16.40 5.77
C VAL A 334 13.05 -16.70 4.37
N THR A 335 12.71 -17.86 3.83
CA THR A 335 12.86 -18.17 2.41
C THR A 335 11.53 -18.03 1.69
N TYR A 336 11.54 -17.54 0.46
CA TYR A 336 10.31 -17.26 -0.28
C TYR A 336 10.50 -17.33 -1.79
N GLU A 337 9.39 -17.61 -2.48
CA GLU A 337 9.29 -17.64 -3.94
C GLU A 337 7.85 -17.41 -4.41
N VAL A 338 7.69 -17.08 -5.69
CA VAL A 338 6.41 -17.18 -6.41
C VAL A 338 6.49 -18.40 -7.32
N SER A 339 5.48 -19.26 -7.28
CA SER A 339 5.44 -20.51 -8.04
C SER A 339 4.17 -20.64 -8.88
N LEU A 340 4.37 -21.00 -10.14
CA LEU A 340 3.35 -21.33 -11.13
C LEU A 340 3.34 -22.83 -11.46
N ASN A 341 3.98 -23.66 -10.63
CA ASN A 341 3.96 -25.11 -10.77
C ASN A 341 2.53 -25.67 -10.77
N HIS A 342 1.62 -24.94 -10.11
CA HIS A 342 0.20 -25.23 -10.04
C HIS A 342 -0.68 -24.25 -10.83
N GLY A 343 -0.10 -23.61 -11.84
CA GLY A 343 -0.79 -22.72 -12.76
C GLY A 343 -0.79 -21.27 -12.30
N TYR A 344 -1.77 -20.51 -12.79
CA TYR A 344 -1.89 -19.08 -12.59
C TYR A 344 -3.36 -18.67 -12.46
N ASN A 345 -3.65 -17.81 -11.50
CA ASN A 345 -4.97 -17.16 -11.39
C ASN A 345 -4.87 -15.65 -11.08
N VAL A 346 -3.93 -15.24 -10.23
CA VAL A 346 -3.76 -13.84 -9.82
C VAL A 346 -2.29 -13.40 -9.99
N PRO A 347 -2.01 -12.19 -10.51
CA PRO A 347 -0.66 -11.64 -10.51
C PRO A 347 -0.23 -11.21 -9.11
N VAL A 348 1.02 -11.48 -8.73
CA VAL A 348 1.51 -11.27 -7.36
C VAL A 348 2.93 -10.73 -7.34
N ARG A 349 3.29 -10.01 -6.27
CA ARG A 349 4.66 -9.59 -5.96
C ARG A 349 4.96 -9.76 -4.48
N ILE A 350 6.15 -10.24 -4.16
CA ILE A 350 6.71 -10.28 -2.80
C ILE A 350 7.94 -9.37 -2.76
N GLU A 351 7.91 -8.38 -1.88
CA GLU A 351 8.98 -7.40 -1.66
C GLU A 351 9.42 -7.39 -0.19
N PRO A 352 10.64 -7.82 0.14
CA PRO A 352 11.18 -7.72 1.50
C PRO A 352 11.40 -6.26 1.91
N ILE A 353 11.19 -5.98 3.19
CA ILE A 353 11.38 -4.67 3.80
C ILE A 353 12.54 -4.75 4.78
N GLY A 354 13.69 -4.21 4.37
CA GLY A 354 14.92 -4.29 5.15
C GLY A 354 15.50 -5.71 5.15
N GLY A 355 16.05 -6.12 6.30
CA GLY A 355 16.75 -7.39 6.47
C GLY A 355 18.12 -7.46 5.79
N THR A 356 18.72 -8.64 5.86
CA THR A 356 20.05 -8.96 5.29
C THR A 356 20.02 -10.31 4.60
N GLY A 357 20.87 -10.49 3.58
CA GLY A 357 20.88 -11.68 2.73
C GLY A 357 20.60 -11.32 1.29
N SER A 358 19.95 -12.22 0.54
CA SER A 358 19.59 -11.97 -0.85
C SER A 358 18.49 -10.90 -0.96
N CYS A 359 17.42 -11.04 -0.16
CA CYS A 359 16.34 -10.07 -0.01
C CYS A 359 15.83 -9.46 -1.33
N GLN A 360 15.79 -10.24 -2.42
CA GLN A 360 15.34 -9.74 -3.71
C GLN A 360 13.83 -9.87 -3.86
N THR A 361 13.25 -8.95 -4.62
CA THR A 361 11.87 -9.06 -5.09
C THR A 361 11.68 -10.29 -5.97
N VAL A 362 10.58 -11.01 -5.76
CA VAL A 362 10.09 -12.06 -6.67
C VAL A 362 8.65 -11.75 -7.05
N ASP A 363 8.29 -12.00 -8.31
CA ASP A 363 6.97 -11.64 -8.81
C ASP A 363 6.50 -12.43 -10.04
N CYS A 364 5.21 -12.29 -10.31
CA CYS A 364 4.55 -12.64 -11.55
C CYS A 364 3.43 -11.61 -11.78
N ILE A 365 3.81 -10.42 -12.22
CA ILE A 365 2.92 -9.24 -12.25
C ILE A 365 2.10 -9.12 -13.52
N TYR A 366 2.53 -9.76 -14.61
CA TYR A 366 1.83 -9.70 -15.89
C TYR A 366 0.79 -10.82 -15.99
N SER A 367 -0.29 -10.52 -16.71
CA SER A 367 -1.36 -11.49 -16.95
C SER A 367 -0.92 -12.59 -17.91
N ILE A 368 -0.94 -13.85 -17.44
CA ILE A 368 -0.68 -15.03 -18.27
C ILE A 368 -1.87 -15.36 -19.20
N PHE A 369 -3.05 -14.75 -18.99
CA PHE A 369 -4.23 -14.99 -19.82
C PHE A 369 -3.96 -14.77 -21.33
N ASN A 370 -3.09 -13.83 -21.69
CA ASN A 370 -2.78 -13.54 -23.09
C ASN A 370 -1.85 -14.56 -23.77
N VAL A 371 -1.14 -15.37 -22.98
CA VAL A 371 -0.16 -16.36 -23.48
C VAL A 371 -0.52 -17.79 -23.09
N CYS A 372 -1.66 -17.99 -22.42
CA CYS A 372 -2.10 -19.30 -21.98
C CYS A 372 -2.42 -20.20 -23.19
N PRO A 373 -1.73 -21.34 -23.36
CA PRO A 373 -2.03 -22.30 -24.40
C PRO A 373 -3.47 -22.82 -24.29
N ALA A 374 -4.09 -23.11 -25.43
CA ALA A 374 -5.51 -23.51 -25.49
C ALA A 374 -5.81 -24.75 -24.64
N GLU A 375 -4.87 -25.71 -24.62
CA GLU A 375 -4.95 -26.93 -23.82
C GLU A 375 -4.81 -26.73 -22.31
N LEU A 376 -4.41 -25.53 -21.85
CA LEU A 376 -4.23 -25.19 -20.43
C LEU A 376 -5.28 -24.18 -19.92
N ILE A 377 -6.22 -23.75 -20.76
CA ILE A 377 -7.26 -22.79 -20.39
C ILE A 377 -8.19 -23.41 -19.33
N PHE A 378 -8.32 -22.73 -18.18
CA PHE A 378 -9.28 -23.11 -17.14
C PHE A 378 -10.47 -22.15 -17.13
N SER A 379 -11.65 -22.70 -17.37
CA SER A 379 -12.90 -21.93 -17.42
C SER A 379 -13.82 -22.29 -16.26
N ASN A 380 -14.53 -21.29 -15.72
CA ASN A 380 -15.56 -21.52 -14.70
C ASN A 380 -16.82 -22.14 -15.32
N SER A 381 -17.82 -22.45 -14.49
CA SER A 381 -19.11 -23.04 -14.90
C SER A 381 -19.90 -22.21 -15.91
N LYS A 382 -19.57 -20.92 -16.07
CA LYS A 382 -20.19 -20.01 -17.05
C LYS A 382 -19.38 -19.90 -18.35
N GLY A 383 -18.31 -20.69 -18.49
CA GLY A 383 -17.40 -20.67 -19.64
C GLY A 383 -16.46 -19.46 -19.68
N ALA A 384 -16.36 -18.68 -18.60
CA ALA A 384 -15.40 -17.58 -18.52
C ALA A 384 -14.02 -18.13 -18.18
N PHE A 385 -13.01 -17.67 -18.91
CA PHE A 385 -11.61 -17.98 -18.66
C PHE A 385 -11.14 -17.30 -17.37
N VAL A 386 -10.83 -18.09 -16.33
CA VAL A 386 -10.56 -17.60 -14.96
C VAL A 386 -9.21 -18.01 -14.40
N GLY A 387 -8.51 -18.94 -15.04
CA GLY A 387 -7.14 -19.33 -14.66
C GLY A 387 -6.45 -20.08 -15.80
N CYS A 388 -5.14 -20.23 -15.71
CA CYS A 388 -4.35 -21.04 -16.65
C CYS A 388 -3.69 -22.19 -15.88
N GLN A 389 -3.91 -23.43 -16.29
CA GLN A 389 -3.30 -24.60 -15.67
C GLN A 389 -1.81 -24.69 -15.97
N SER A 390 -1.05 -25.32 -15.08
CA SER A 390 0.27 -25.81 -15.45
C SER A 390 0.12 -27.01 -16.40
N ALA A 391 1.15 -27.28 -17.20
CA ALA A 391 1.16 -28.46 -18.06
C ALA A 391 1.12 -29.76 -17.26
N CYS A 392 1.74 -29.80 -16.08
CA CYS A 392 1.65 -30.96 -15.20
C CYS A 392 0.20 -31.19 -14.78
N ASP A 393 -0.51 -30.13 -14.33
CA ASP A 393 -1.85 -30.29 -13.80
C ASP A 393 -2.88 -30.61 -14.88
N ALA A 394 -2.74 -30.06 -16.08
CA ALA A 394 -3.66 -30.31 -17.19
C ALA A 394 -3.41 -31.67 -17.86
N LEU A 395 -2.14 -31.97 -18.16
CA LEU A 395 -1.79 -33.07 -19.07
C LEU A 395 -1.36 -34.34 -18.35
N LYS A 396 -1.00 -34.24 -17.06
CA LYS A 396 -0.59 -35.37 -16.19
C LYS A 396 0.57 -36.20 -16.75
N ASP A 397 1.33 -35.64 -17.67
CA ASP A 397 2.49 -36.31 -18.28
C ASP A 397 3.69 -36.24 -17.31
N PRO A 398 4.38 -37.36 -17.03
CA PRO A 398 5.57 -37.40 -16.18
C PRO A 398 6.65 -36.39 -16.57
N GLN A 399 6.78 -36.05 -17.86
CA GLN A 399 7.77 -35.07 -18.34
C GLN A 399 7.48 -33.64 -17.85
N TYR A 400 6.20 -33.29 -17.67
CA TYR A 400 5.79 -31.96 -17.18
C TYR A 400 5.74 -31.91 -15.66
N CYS A 401 5.49 -33.05 -15.02
CA CYS A 401 5.42 -33.18 -13.56
C CYS A 401 6.77 -33.52 -12.91
N CYS A 402 7.81 -33.82 -13.70
CA CYS A 402 9.12 -34.26 -13.23
C CYS A 402 9.03 -35.47 -12.29
N THR A 403 8.34 -36.51 -12.76
CA THR A 403 8.17 -37.77 -12.02
C THR A 403 8.71 -38.96 -12.82
N GLY A 404 8.91 -40.10 -12.15
CA GLY A 404 9.46 -41.31 -12.78
C GLY A 404 10.84 -41.05 -13.38
N ASP A 405 10.99 -41.32 -14.68
CA ASP A 405 12.23 -41.11 -15.44
C ASP A 405 12.69 -39.65 -15.48
N TYR A 406 11.79 -38.70 -15.19
CA TYR A 406 12.05 -37.26 -15.16
C TYR A 406 12.30 -36.69 -13.75
N SER A 407 12.47 -37.53 -12.74
CA SER A 407 12.61 -37.10 -11.33
C SER A 407 13.98 -36.52 -10.97
N SER A 408 15.01 -36.74 -11.79
CA SER A 408 16.34 -36.16 -11.56
C SER A 408 16.43 -34.72 -12.06
N PRO A 409 17.26 -33.84 -11.44
CA PRO A 409 17.49 -32.49 -11.94
C PRO A 409 17.98 -32.44 -13.40
N GLN A 410 18.69 -33.47 -13.86
CA GLN A 410 19.16 -33.58 -15.24
C GLN A 410 18.04 -33.95 -16.21
N ALA A 411 17.03 -34.71 -15.76
CA ALA A 411 15.91 -35.13 -16.61
C ALA A 411 14.72 -34.15 -16.58
N CYS A 412 14.50 -33.46 -15.46
CA CYS A 412 13.47 -32.43 -15.30
C CYS A 412 13.92 -31.11 -15.97
N GLN A 413 13.73 -31.02 -17.28
CA GLN A 413 14.12 -29.86 -18.09
C GLN A 413 12.93 -28.95 -18.41
N PRO A 414 13.15 -27.64 -18.65
CA PRO A 414 12.09 -26.74 -19.09
C PRO A 414 11.51 -27.20 -20.43
N ASN A 415 10.20 -27.02 -20.61
CA ASN A 415 9.46 -27.42 -21.80
C ASN A 415 8.72 -26.21 -22.42
N LYS A 416 8.03 -26.40 -23.56
CA LYS A 416 7.35 -25.30 -24.26
C LYS A 416 6.37 -24.52 -23.36
N TYR A 417 5.71 -25.17 -22.42
CA TYR A 417 4.74 -24.54 -21.54
C TYR A 417 5.42 -23.74 -20.42
N SER A 418 6.39 -24.35 -19.72
CA SER A 418 7.10 -23.64 -18.64
C SER A 418 7.92 -22.46 -19.18
N GLN A 419 8.51 -22.58 -20.37
CA GLN A 419 9.17 -21.47 -21.06
C GLN A 419 8.20 -20.34 -21.42
N THR A 420 6.97 -20.67 -21.84
CA THR A 420 5.94 -19.66 -22.13
C THR A 420 5.58 -18.86 -20.88
N PHE A 421 5.39 -19.53 -19.74
CA PHE A 421 5.13 -18.84 -18.46
C PHE A 421 6.34 -18.04 -18.00
N LYS A 422 7.56 -18.58 -18.16
CA LYS A 422 8.80 -17.91 -17.74
C LYS A 422 9.05 -16.61 -18.50
N GLN A 423 8.66 -16.53 -19.77
CA GLN A 423 8.79 -15.31 -20.57
C GLN A 423 7.98 -14.14 -20.00
N VAL A 424 6.84 -14.44 -19.36
CA VAL A 424 5.95 -13.43 -18.76
C VAL A 424 6.29 -13.19 -17.29
N CYS A 425 6.64 -14.26 -16.57
CA CYS A 425 6.95 -14.23 -15.15
C CYS A 425 8.36 -14.76 -14.89
N ALA A 426 9.36 -13.96 -15.27
CA ALA A 426 10.77 -14.34 -15.19
C ALA A 426 11.25 -14.61 -13.75
N LEU A 427 10.60 -13.99 -12.76
CA LEU A 427 10.94 -14.10 -11.34
C LEU A 427 10.13 -15.16 -10.58
N ALA A 428 9.28 -15.92 -11.27
CA ALA A 428 8.52 -17.02 -10.69
C ALA A 428 9.06 -18.37 -11.16
N HIS A 429 8.95 -19.41 -10.34
CA HIS A 429 9.19 -20.79 -10.79
C HIS A 429 8.02 -21.32 -11.60
N THR A 430 8.32 -22.02 -12.70
CA THR A 430 7.34 -22.35 -13.74
C THR A 430 7.19 -23.84 -14.01
N TYR A 431 8.04 -24.66 -13.39
CA TYR A 431 7.97 -26.12 -13.38
C TYR A 431 8.75 -26.65 -12.16
N PRO A 432 8.54 -27.92 -11.75
CA PRO A 432 9.11 -28.44 -10.50
C PRO A 432 10.64 -28.37 -10.36
N GLY A 433 11.38 -28.44 -11.47
CA GLY A 433 12.85 -28.34 -11.47
C GLY A 433 13.39 -26.95 -11.76
N ASP A 434 12.52 -25.93 -11.77
CA ASP A 434 12.92 -24.55 -11.98
C ASP A 434 13.69 -24.03 -10.76
N THR A 435 14.91 -23.57 -10.99
CA THR A 435 15.80 -23.05 -9.93
C THR A 435 16.26 -21.62 -10.23
N ASN A 436 15.61 -20.97 -11.21
CA ASN A 436 15.95 -19.62 -11.62
C ASN A 436 14.70 -18.71 -11.56
N PRO A 437 14.67 -17.65 -10.74
CA PRO A 437 15.74 -17.25 -9.82
C PRO A 437 15.92 -18.30 -8.72
N PRO A 438 17.08 -18.33 -8.03
CA PRO A 438 17.20 -19.09 -6.80
C PRO A 438 16.09 -18.70 -5.82
N MET A 439 15.67 -19.63 -4.95
CA MET A 439 14.81 -19.28 -3.82
C MET A 439 15.48 -18.15 -3.04
N GLN A 440 14.70 -17.11 -2.73
CA GLN A 440 15.23 -15.99 -1.98
C GLN A 440 15.25 -16.32 -0.51
N GLN A 441 16.23 -15.78 0.20
CA GLN A 441 16.36 -15.84 1.65
C GLN A 441 16.68 -14.46 2.19
N CYS A 442 15.92 -14.04 3.21
CA CYS A 442 16.16 -12.79 3.91
C CYS A 442 16.03 -12.98 5.41
N THR A 443 16.96 -12.37 6.15
CA THR A 443 17.02 -12.44 7.62
C THR A 443 16.65 -11.10 8.23
N GLY A 444 15.66 -11.08 9.12
CA GLY A 444 15.21 -9.89 9.85
C GLY A 444 14.45 -8.89 8.99
N ALA A 445 13.74 -9.36 7.96
CA ALA A 445 12.87 -8.55 7.11
C ALA A 445 11.40 -8.78 7.43
N ASN A 446 10.58 -7.78 7.11
CA ASN A 446 9.14 -7.95 6.89
C ASN A 446 8.84 -8.03 5.39
N TYR A 447 7.59 -8.25 4.98
CA TYR A 447 7.26 -8.49 3.57
C TYR A 447 6.04 -7.71 3.10
N ASN A 448 6.19 -6.93 2.03
CA ASN A 448 5.08 -6.44 1.23
C ASN A 448 4.66 -7.52 0.24
N ILE A 449 3.40 -7.94 0.29
CA ILE A 449 2.79 -8.90 -0.63
C ILE A 449 1.68 -8.16 -1.38
N THR A 450 1.86 -7.91 -2.67
CA THR A 450 0.88 -7.17 -3.47
C THR A 450 0.22 -8.07 -4.49
N PHE A 451 -1.11 -8.10 -4.50
CA PHE A 451 -1.93 -8.80 -5.49
C PHE A 451 -2.43 -7.82 -6.54
N CYS A 452 -2.33 -8.18 -7.81
CA CYS A 452 -2.58 -7.32 -8.97
C CYS A 452 -1.81 -5.98 -8.95
N PRO A 453 -0.47 -5.99 -8.85
CA PRO A 453 0.33 -4.76 -8.68
C PRO A 453 0.37 -3.83 -9.92
N LEU A 454 -0.15 -4.25 -11.09
CA LEU A 454 -0.13 -3.50 -12.35
C LEU A 454 -1.52 -3.31 -12.96
#